data_AF-A0A1H4UA91-F1
#
_entry.id   AF-A0A1H4UA91-F1
#
_cell.length_a   1.000
_cell.length_b   1.000
_cell.length_c   1.000
_cell.angle_alpha   90.00
_cell.angle_beta   90.00
_cell.angle_gamma   90.00
#
_symmetry.space_group_name_H-M   'P 1'
#
loop_
_entity.id
_entity.type
_entity.pdbx_description
1 polymer ?
#
loop_
_entity_poly.entity_id
_entity_poly.type
_entity_poly.pdbx_seq_one_letter_code
_entity_poly.pdbx_strand_id
1 'polypeptide(L)' 'MSSSDTAGQTEFPASMGKVSRRELASHGYTRFDQLTTVTAKELLKIHGVGPKAIRILEEELTERGLGFAS' A
#
# COMPACT_ATOMS: atom_id res chain seq x y z
N MET A 1 13.38 -16.31 15.03
CA MET A 1 12.10 -16.13 14.30
C MET A 1 11.43 -14.89 14.84
N SER A 2 11.07 -13.99 13.92
CA SER A 2 10.22 -12.79 13.98
C SER A 2 9.95 -12.12 15.32
N SER A 3 10.58 -10.96 15.53
CA SER A 3 10.01 -9.87 16.32
C SER A 3 10.04 -8.60 15.48
N SER A 4 8.85 -8.24 15.00
CA SER A 4 8.46 -6.96 14.43
C SER A 4 8.62 -5.83 15.46
N ASP A 5 9.45 -4.83 15.17
CA ASP A 5 9.22 -3.43 15.60
C ASP A 5 10.19 -2.46 14.87
N THR A 6 9.74 -1.88 13.76
CA THR A 6 10.16 -0.52 13.39
C THR A 6 8.90 0.23 13.01
N ALA A 7 8.19 0.72 14.02
CA ALA A 7 7.16 1.74 13.85
C ALA A 7 7.68 2.89 12.98
N GLY A 8 7.27 2.95 11.71
CA GLY A 8 7.43 4.14 10.86
C GLY A 8 7.73 3.94 9.37
N GLN A 9 8.03 2.72 8.89
CA GLN A 9 8.35 2.50 7.47
C GLN A 9 7.42 1.44 6.87
N THR A 10 6.38 1.90 6.19
CA THR A 10 5.64 1.08 5.23
C THR A 10 6.60 0.60 4.12
N GLU A 11 6.38 -0.57 3.54
CA GLU A 11 7.10 -1.02 2.33
C GLU A 11 6.82 -0.13 1.12
N PHE A 12 5.79 0.72 1.20
CA PHE A 12 5.37 1.59 0.12
C PHE A 12 6.38 2.70 -0.19
N PRO A 13 6.66 2.95 -1.48
CA PRO A 13 7.66 3.92 -1.91
C PRO A 13 7.23 5.34 -1.55
N ALA A 14 8.23 6.18 -1.23
CA ALA A 14 8.01 7.59 -0.89
C ALA A 14 7.39 8.40 -2.05
N SER A 15 7.52 7.91 -3.29
CA SER A 15 6.95 8.49 -4.53
C SER A 15 5.41 8.61 -4.50
N MET A 16 4.72 7.79 -3.69
CA MET A 16 3.27 7.85 -3.48
C MET A 16 2.81 9.07 -2.66
N GLY A 17 3.75 9.77 -2.02
CA GLY A 17 3.48 10.87 -1.11
C GLY A 17 3.35 10.44 0.35
N LYS A 18 3.53 11.41 1.26
CA LYS A 18 3.52 11.17 2.72
C LYS A 18 2.11 10.83 3.24
N VAL A 19 1.07 11.43 2.65
CA VAL A 19 -0.32 11.23 3.08
C VAL A 19 -0.79 9.82 2.76
N SER A 20 -0.73 9.38 1.50
CA SER A 20 -1.16 8.04 1.08
C SER A 20 -0.54 6.93 1.93
N ARG A 21 0.77 6.98 2.19
CA ARG A 21 1.46 5.99 3.02
C ARG A 21 0.98 5.99 4.46
N ARG A 22 0.77 7.17 5.05
CA ARG A 22 0.27 7.29 6.42
C ARG A 22 -1.15 6.74 6.52
N GLU A 23 -2.01 7.06 5.57
CA GLU A 23 -3.40 6.63 5.56
C GLU A 23 -3.51 5.12 5.36
N LEU A 24 -2.72 4.55 4.43
CA LEU A 24 -2.61 3.09 4.27
C LEU A 24 -2.15 2.42 5.56
N ALA A 25 -1.08 2.92 6.19
CA ALA A 25 -0.58 2.40 7.45
C ALA A 25 -1.63 2.50 8.58
N SER A 26 -2.39 3.59 8.61
CA SER A 26 -3.47 3.80 9.58
C SER A 26 -4.63 2.83 9.38
N HIS A 27 -4.83 2.34 8.15
CA HIS A 27 -5.79 1.29 7.81
C HIS A 27 -5.19 -0.13 7.93
N GLY A 28 -3.96 -0.26 8.44
CA GLY A 28 -3.29 -1.55 8.66
C GLY A 28 -2.56 -2.11 7.44
N TYR A 29 -2.53 -1.39 6.31
CA TYR A 29 -1.74 -1.74 5.14
C TYR A 29 -0.33 -1.16 5.31
N THR A 30 0.64 -2.02 5.54
CA THR A 30 2.06 -1.66 5.64
C THR A 30 2.94 -2.44 4.67
N ARG A 31 2.40 -3.50 4.06
CA ARG A 31 3.10 -4.39 3.13
C ARG A 31 2.35 -4.61 1.83
N PHE A 32 3.08 -4.98 0.77
CA PHE A 32 2.48 -5.29 -0.53
C PHE A 32 1.58 -6.53 -0.51
N ASP A 33 1.93 -7.56 0.27
CA ASP A 33 1.10 -8.78 0.40
C ASP A 33 -0.32 -8.48 0.85
N GLN A 34 -0.50 -7.49 1.74
CA GLN A 34 -1.83 -7.12 2.24
C GLN A 34 -2.67 -6.42 1.17
N LEU A 35 -2.02 -5.83 0.15
CA LEU A 35 -2.71 -5.24 -0.98
C LEU A 35 -3.28 -6.31 -1.92
N THR A 36 -2.76 -7.53 -1.90
CA THR A 36 -3.28 -8.65 -2.71
C THR A 36 -4.64 -9.15 -2.24
N THR A 37 -5.04 -8.79 -1.01
CA THR A 37 -6.34 -9.17 -0.43
C THR A 37 -7.40 -8.08 -0.58
N VAL A 38 -7.07 -6.95 -1.19
CA VAL A 38 -7.98 -5.81 -1.38
C VAL A 38 -7.92 -5.28 -2.80
N THR A 39 -9.00 -4.63 -3.22
CA THR A 39 -9.10 -4.07 -4.57
C THR A 39 -8.57 -2.64 -4.60
N ALA A 40 -8.07 -2.19 -5.77
CA ALA A 40 -7.70 -0.80 -5.99
C ALA A 40 -8.84 0.19 -5.66
N LYS A 41 -10.09 -0.21 -5.90
CA LYS A 41 -11.28 0.61 -5.59
C LYS A 41 -11.49 0.79 -4.10
N GLU A 42 -11.22 -0.21 -3.28
CA GLU A 42 -11.31 -0.11 -1.82
C GLU A 42 -10.23 0.82 -1.27
N LEU A 43 -9.02 0.72 -1.80
CA LEU A 43 -7.93 1.63 -1.44
C LEU A 43 -8.26 3.08 -1.83
N LEU A 44 -8.93 3.32 -2.96
CA LEU A 44 -9.41 4.66 -3.36
C LEU A 44 -10.49 5.24 -2.45
N LYS A 45 -11.17 4.41 -1.65
CA LYS A 45 -12.13 4.92 -0.65
C LYS A 45 -11.42 5.49 0.58
N ILE A 46 -10.14 5.17 0.78
CA ILE A 46 -9.35 5.69 1.89
C ILE A 46 -9.05 7.17 1.64
N HIS A 47 -9.47 8.03 2.58
CA HIS A 47 -9.20 9.45 2.49
C HIS A 47 -7.68 9.70 2.40
N GLY A 48 -7.25 10.43 1.37
CA GLY A 48 -5.83 10.72 1.15
C GLY A 48 -5.06 9.70 0.30
N VAL A 49 -5.67 8.58 -0.08
CA VAL A 49 -5.14 7.66 -1.11
C VAL A 49 -5.72 8.04 -2.47
N GLY A 50 -4.89 8.66 -3.31
CA GLY A 50 -5.29 9.12 -4.65
C GLY A 50 -5.00 8.11 -5.77
N PRO A 51 -5.55 8.33 -6.98
CA PRO A 51 -5.26 7.51 -8.16
C PRO A 51 -3.76 7.35 -8.47
N LYS A 52 -2.96 8.39 -8.19
CA LYS A 52 -1.50 8.33 -8.33
C LYS A 52 -0.87 7.27 -7.39
N ALA A 53 -1.36 7.16 -6.16
CA ALA A 53 -0.86 6.19 -5.20
C ALA A 53 -1.19 4.76 -5.64
N ILE A 54 -2.41 4.54 -6.15
CA ILE A 54 -2.82 3.25 -6.72
C ILE A 54 -1.93 2.86 -7.89
N ARG A 55 -1.69 3.78 -8.83
CA ARG A 55 -0.84 3.49 -10.01
C ARG A 55 0.56 3.03 -9.62
N ILE A 56 1.15 3.67 -8.61
CA ILE A 56 2.48 3.29 -8.11
C ILE A 56 2.44 1.93 -7.40
N LEU A 57 1.40 1.67 -6.59
CA LEU A 57 1.24 0.36 -5.95
C LEU A 57 1.03 -0.76 -6.96
N GLU A 58 0.27 -0.49 -8.02
CA GLU A 58 0.03 -1.43 -9.12
C GLU A 58 1.33 -1.76 -9.87
N GLU A 59 2.13 -0.74 -10.20
CA GLU A 59 3.45 -0.90 -10.81
C GLU A 59 4.35 -1.78 -9.93
N GLU A 60 4.47 -1.46 -8.63
CA GLU A 60 5.29 -2.22 -7.68
C GLU A 60 4.78 -3.66 -7.46
N LEU A 61 3.46 -3.86 -7.38
CA LEU A 61 2.87 -5.20 -7.27
C LEU A 61 3.20 -6.01 -8.52
N THR A 62 3.04 -5.42 -9.70
CA THR A 62 3.31 -6.07 -10.99
C THR A 62 4.79 -6.45 -11.12
N GLU A 63 5.71 -5.57 -10.73
CA GLU A 63 7.15 -5.86 -10.70
C GLU A 63 7.50 -7.05 -9.80
N ARG A 64 6.70 -7.29 -8.76
CA ARG A 64 6.83 -8.42 -7.83
C ARG A 64 6.08 -9.68 -8.28
N GLY A 65 5.35 -9.62 -9.41
CA GLY A 65 4.46 -10.70 -9.87
C GLY A 65 3.20 -10.85 -9.02
N LEU A 66 2.83 -9.81 -8.27
CA LEU A 66 1.61 -9.71 -7.48
C LEU A 66 0.59 -8.80 -8.18
N GLY A 67 -0.64 -8.79 -7.67
CA GLY A 67 -1.70 -7.88 -8.12
C GLY A 67 -2.68 -7.61 -7.00
N PHE A 68 -3.52 -6.59 -7.17
CA PHE A 68 -4.66 -6.38 -6.28
C PHE A 68 -5.63 -7.57 -6.34
N ALA A 69 -6.48 -7.68 -5.32
CA ALA A 69 -7.63 -8.58 -5.40
C ALA A 69 -8.49 -8.20 -6.62
N SER A 70 -9.01 -9.24 -7.29
CA SER A 70 -9.88 -9.13 -8.47
C SER A 70 -11.32 -8.81 -8.08
#